data_AF-A0A815YC55-F1
#
_entry.id   AF-A0A815YC55-F1
#
_cell.length_a   1.000
_cell.length_b   1.000
_cell.length_c   1.000
_cell.angle_alpha   90.00
_cell.angle_beta   90.00
_cell.angle_gamma   90.00
#
_symmetry.space_group_name_H-M   'P 1'
#
loop_
_entity.id
_entity.type
_entity.pdbx_description
1 polymer ?
#
loop_
_entity_poly.entity_id
_entity_poly.type
_entity_poly.pdbx_seq_one_letter_code
_entity_poly.pdbx_strand_id
1 'polypeptide(L)' 'KYFTDLFDYLPLTAIVDNQIFCLHGGLSPSIDTLDHIRALDRIQEVPHEGPMCDLL' A
#
# COMPACT_ATOMS: atom_id res chain seq x y z
N LYS A 1 -17.59 5.86 10.31
CA LYS A 1 -17.35 7.09 9.51
C LYS A 1 -16.02 7.67 9.94
N TYR A 2 -15.88 8.56 10.93
CA TYR A 2 -14.54 9.10 11.27
C TYR A 2 -13.39 8.09 11.46
N PHE A 3 -13.63 6.94 12.12
CA PHE A 3 -12.60 5.90 12.26
C PHE A 3 -12.29 5.14 10.97
N THR A 4 -13.32 4.86 10.16
CA THR A 4 -13.15 4.15 8.88
C THR A 4 -12.43 5.04 7.88
N ASP A 5 -12.82 6.32 7.84
CA ASP A 5 -12.23 7.32 6.94
C ASP A 5 -10.77 7.61 7.32
N LEU A 6 -10.38 7.38 8.58
CA LEU A 6 -8.99 7.51 9.03
C LEU A 6 -8.08 6.41 8.46
N PHE A 7 -8.60 5.22 8.21
CA PHE A 7 -7.79 4.10 7.70
C PHE A 7 -7.30 4.34 6.27
N ASP A 8 -8.06 5.06 5.45
CA ASP A 8 -7.67 5.44 4.08
C ASP A 8 -6.40 6.32 4.05
N TYR A 9 -6.03 6.95 5.17
CA TYR A 9 -4.81 7.76 5.28
C TYR A 9 -3.60 6.97 5.76
N LEU A 10 -3.75 5.72 6.17
CA LEU A 10 -2.63 4.90 6.65
C LEU A 10 -1.64 4.58 5.52
N PRO A 11 -0.33 4.59 5.80
CA PRO A 11 0.68 4.16 4.82
C PRO A 11 0.48 2.69 4.45
N LEU A 12 0.63 2.35 3.17
CA LEU A 12 0.55 0.96 2.71
C LEU A 12 1.82 0.17 3.03
N THR A 13 2.99 0.80 2.85
CA THR A 13 4.30 0.17 2.96
C THR A 13 5.31 1.13 3.58
N ALA A 14 6.44 0.60 4.03
CA ALA A 14 7.54 1.37 4.60
C ALA A 14 8.89 0.83 4.13
N ILE A 15 9.90 1.69 4.11
CA ILE A 15 11.30 1.29 3.92
C ILE A 15 12.05 1.63 5.20
N VAL A 16 12.58 0.61 5.87
CA VAL A 16 13.37 0.75 7.11
C VAL A 16 14.85 0.76 6.75
N ASP A 17 15.57 1.76 7.25
CA ASP A 17 17.02 1.95 7.05
C ASP A 17 17.47 1.88 5.58
N ASN A 18 16.57 2.27 4.65
CA ASN A 18 16.78 2.18 3.21
C ASN A 18 17.18 0.78 2.71
N GLN A 19 16.81 -0.26 3.45
CA GLN A 19 17.26 -1.64 3.21
C GLN A 19 16.11 -2.65 3.26
N ILE A 20 15.17 -2.47 4.18
CA ILE A 20 14.10 -3.44 4.40
C ILE A 20 12.79 -2.85 3.91
N PHE A 21 12.15 -3.52 2.95
CA PHE A 21 10.82 -3.18 2.47
C PHE A 21 9.77 -3.92 3.31
N CYS A 22 8.94 -3.17 4.04
CA CYS A 22 7.91 -3.67 4.95
C CYS A 22 6.52 -3.40 4.39
N LEU A 23 5.64 -4.38 4.51
CA LEU A 23 4.25 -4.38 4.06
C LEU A 23 3.43 -5.34 4.93
N HIS A 24 2.10 -5.27 4.85
CA HIS A 24 1.22 -6.11 5.67
C HIS A 24 0.95 -7.47 5.01
N GLY A 25 0.65 -7.46 3.71
CA GLY A 25 0.37 -8.64 2.90
C GLY A 25 1.63 -9.14 2.20
N GLY A 26 1.62 -9.08 0.87
CA GLY A 26 2.67 -9.63 0.01
C GLY A 26 3.03 -8.77 -1.19
N LEU A 27 3.94 -9.28 -2.02
CA LEU A 27 4.30 -8.60 -3.26
C LEU A 27 3.18 -8.74 -4.28
N SER A 28 2.88 -7.64 -4.99
CA SER A 28 1.96 -7.64 -6.12
C SER A 28 2.70 -8.05 -7.40
N PRO A 29 2.11 -8.87 -8.28
CA PRO A 29 2.65 -9.11 -9.62
C PRO A 29 2.62 -7.86 -10.51
N SER A 30 1.93 -6.80 -10.10
CA SER A 30 1.81 -5.53 -10.83
C SER A 30 2.82 -4.46 -10.36
N ILE A 31 3.67 -4.77 -9.37
CA ILE A 31 4.63 -3.85 -8.78
C ILE A 31 6.05 -4.41 -8.96
N ASP A 32 6.80 -3.80 -9.88
CA ASP A 32 8.22 -4.13 -10.10
C ASP A 32 9.17 -3.20 -9.33
N THR A 33 8.73 -1.98 -9.05
CA THR A 33 9.57 -0.94 -8.45
C THR A 33 8.86 -0.21 -7.31
N LEU A 34 9.64 0.34 -6.37
CA LEU A 34 9.10 1.16 -5.27
C LEU A 34 8.39 2.43 -5.78
N ASP A 35 8.76 2.92 -6.95
CA ASP A 35 8.12 4.10 -7.56
C ASP A 35 6.69 3.80 -8.02
N HIS A 36 6.38 2.57 -8.43
CA HIS A 36 5.00 2.17 -8.72
C HIS A 36 4.11 2.30 -7.48
N ILE A 37 4.62 1.91 -6.31
CA ILE A 37 3.89 2.02 -5.04
C ILE A 37 3.66 3.49 -4.67
N ARG A 38 4.67 4.35 -4.85
CA ARG A 38 4.58 5.79 -4.57
C ARG A 38 3.58 6.51 -5.47
N ALA A 39 3.31 5.96 -6.65
CA ALA A 39 2.34 6.52 -7.60
C ALA A 39 0.90 6.05 -7.37
N LEU A 40 0.66 5.13 -6.42
CA LEU A 40 -0.69 4.65 -6.11
C LEU A 40 -1.54 5.76 -5.47
N ASP A 41 -2.75 5.94 -5.99
CA ASP A 41 -3.78 6.70 -5.30
C ASP A 41 -4.35 5.85 -4.16
N ARG A 42 -3.87 6.10 -2.94
CA ARG A 42 -4.19 5.25 -1.78
C ARG A 42 -5.24 5.83 -0.83
N ILE A 43 -5.65 7.09 -1.02
CA ILE A 43 -6.64 7.74 -0.14
C ILE A 43 -8.04 7.40 -0.64
N GLN A 44 -8.37 6.11 -0.52
CA GLN A 44 -9.65 5.54 -0.92
C GLN A 44 -9.86 4.21 -0.20
N GLU A 45 -11.09 3.70 -0.25
CA GLU A 45 -11.39 2.34 0.19
C GLU A 45 -10.58 1.32 -0.64
N VAL A 46 -10.08 0.26 0.01
CA VAL A 46 -9.26 -0.76 -0.63
C VAL A 46 -10.07 -1.46 -1.72
N PRO A 47 -9.60 -1.48 -2.99
CA PRO A 47 -10.25 -2.20 -4.07
C PRO A 47 -10.26 -3.72 -3.84
N HIS A 48 -11.19 -4.43 -4.49
CA HIS A 48 -11.25 -5.91 -4.41
C HIS A 48 -10.12 -6.64 -5.14
N GLU A 49 -9.34 -5.94 -5.98
CA GLU A 49 -8.23 -6.49 -6.74
C GLU A 49 -7.16 -5.43 -7.01
N GLY A 50 -5.96 -5.88 -7.39
CA GLY A 50 -4.86 -5.01 -7.79
C GLY A 50 -3.87 -4.69 -6.66
N PRO A 51 -2.92 -3.76 -6.92
CA PRO A 51 -1.71 -3.63 -6.10
C PRO A 51 -1.98 -3.22 -4.65
N MET A 52 -3.02 -2.44 -4.38
CA MET A 52 -3.37 -2.07 -3.00
C MET A 52 -3.93 -3.26 -2.20
N CYS A 53 -4.69 -4.14 -2.86
CA CYS A 53 -5.19 -5.38 -2.26
C CYS A 53 -4.07 -6.38 -1.99
N ASP A 54 -3.08 -6.47 -2.88
CA ASP A 54 -1.97 -7.42 -2.75
C ASP A 54 -0.99 -7.03 -1.64
N LEU A 55 -0.76 -5.73 -1.44
CA LEU A 55 0.18 -5.19 -0.45
C LEU A 55 -0.33 -5.28 1.01
N LEU A 56 -1.62 -5.53 1.21
CA LEU A 56 -2.28 -5.53 2.51
C LEU A 56 -2.57 -6.94 3.04
#